data_AF-A0AA35SXV5-F1
#
_entry.id   AF-A0AA35SXV5-F1
#
_cell.length_a   1.000
_cell.length_b   1.000
_cell.length_c   1.000
_cell.angle_alpha   90.00
_cell.angle_beta   90.00
_cell.angle_gamma   90.00
#
_symmetry.space_group_name_H-M   'P 1'
#
loop_
_entity.id
_entity.type
_entity.pdbx_description
1 polymer ?
#
loop_
_entity_poly.entity_id
_entity_poly.type
_entity_poly.pdbx_seq_one_letter_code
_entity_poly.pdbx_strand_id
1 'polypeptide(L)'
;MDRSVSGRVGATPPQNDVPHQPLPDDALLRDTLEFPEISENELVRYFSQISQLNFSIDHNFYPLGSCTMKYNPKINDEVASIPAFADIHPLQPTHGFRALSD
;
A
#
# COMPACT_ATOMS: atom_id res chain seq x y z
N MET A 1 -6.54 2.82 17.50
CA MET A 1 -7.28 1.93 18.41
C MET A 1 -8.60 2.52 18.86
N ASP A 2 -8.65 3.83 19.11
CA ASP A 2 -9.82 4.54 19.69
C ASP A 2 -11.13 4.45 18.89
N ARG A 3 -11.07 4.09 17.59
CA ARG A 3 -12.23 3.91 16.71
C ARG A 3 -12.54 2.44 16.39
N SER A 4 -11.81 1.50 17.01
CA SER A 4 -11.96 0.06 16.80
C SER A 4 -13.26 -0.44 17.39
N VAL A 5 -13.96 -1.32 16.68
CA VAL A 5 -15.15 -2.02 17.17
C VAL A 5 -15.00 -3.50 16.86
N SER A 6 -15.08 -4.33 17.90
CA SER A 6 -14.85 -5.78 17.74
C SER A 6 -15.83 -6.42 16.75
N GLY A 7 -15.29 -7.31 15.92
CA GLY A 7 -15.95 -8.01 14.82
C GLY A 7 -16.04 -7.22 13.52
N ARG A 8 -15.53 -5.98 13.47
CA ARG A 8 -15.66 -5.12 12.28
C ARG A 8 -14.57 -5.42 11.25
N VAL A 9 -14.99 -5.66 10.01
CA VAL A 9 -14.11 -6.02 8.89
C VAL A 9 -13.96 -4.86 7.92
N GLY A 10 -12.72 -4.53 7.57
CA GLY A 10 -12.38 -3.36 6.73
C GLY A 10 -12.05 -3.67 5.28
N ALA A 11 -11.72 -4.92 4.98
CA ALA A 11 -11.44 -5.36 3.62
C ALA A 11 -11.63 -6.88 3.54
N THR A 12 -11.94 -7.38 2.34
CA THR A 12 -11.92 -8.82 2.04
C THR A 12 -10.70 -9.08 1.16
N PRO A 13 -9.72 -9.90 1.60
CA PRO A 13 -8.59 -10.24 0.76
C PRO A 13 -9.06 -11.03 -0.47
N PRO A 14 -8.32 -10.99 -1.59
CA PRO A 14 -8.62 -11.81 -2.75
C PRO A 14 -8.56 -13.30 -2.39
N GLN A 15 -9.22 -14.12 -3.19
CA GLN A 15 -9.15 -15.57 -3.05
C GLN A 15 -7.70 -16.03 -3.23
N ASN A 16 -7.24 -16.94 -2.37
CA ASN A 16 -5.93 -17.56 -2.50
C ASN A 16 -5.86 -18.35 -3.83
N ASP A 17 -4.96 -17.94 -4.71
CA ASP A 17 -4.74 -18.52 -6.04
C ASP A 17 -3.49 -19.42 -6.11
N VAL A 18 -2.79 -19.60 -4.98
CA VAL A 18 -1.59 -20.44 -4.88
C VAL A 18 -1.78 -21.65 -3.95
N PRO A 19 -1.00 -22.74 -4.14
CA PRO A 19 -1.07 -23.91 -3.28
C PRO A 19 -0.77 -23.56 -1.81
N HIS A 20 -1.60 -24.08 -0.91
CA HIS A 20 -1.39 -23.92 0.54
C HIS A 20 -0.03 -24.46 0.97
N GLN A 21 0.67 -23.67 1.78
CA GLN A 21 1.93 -24.04 2.41
C GLN A 21 1.72 -24.29 3.90
N PRO A 22 2.47 -25.23 4.52
CA PRO A 22 2.41 -25.43 5.96
C PRO A 22 2.89 -24.16 6.68
N LEU A 23 2.24 -23.85 7.81
CA LEU A 23 2.68 -22.77 8.69
C LEU A 23 4.02 -23.14 9.36
N PRO A 24 4.83 -22.15 9.77
CA PRO A 24 5.98 -22.39 10.63
C PRO A 24 5.53 -22.90 12.02
N ASP A 25 6.48 -23.39 12.82
CA ASP A 25 6.23 -23.87 14.18
C ASP A 25 5.40 -22.87 15.01
N ASP A 26 4.40 -23.36 15.73
CA ASP A 26 3.51 -22.56 16.59
C ASP A 26 4.28 -21.71 17.60
N ALA A 27 5.46 -22.16 18.05
CA ALA A 27 6.33 -21.37 18.93
C ALA A 27 6.84 -20.06 18.30
N LEU A 28 6.78 -19.93 16.97
CA LEU A 28 7.16 -18.74 16.21
C LEU A 28 5.94 -17.87 15.84
N LEU A 29 4.73 -18.37 16.08
CA LEU A 29 3.48 -17.70 15.74
C LEU A 29 2.95 -16.89 16.92
N ARG A 30 2.20 -15.84 16.60
CA ARG A 30 1.44 -15.06 17.60
C ARG A 30 -0.01 -15.49 17.51
N ASP A 31 -0.62 -15.76 18.67
CA ASP A 31 -2.04 -16.10 18.75
C ASP A 31 -2.94 -14.91 18.40
N THR A 32 -2.50 -13.68 18.71
CA THR A 32 -3.28 -12.46 18.48
C THR A 32 -2.41 -11.30 18.00
N LEU A 33 -3.04 -10.42 17.22
CA LEU A 33 -2.52 -9.14 16.78
C LEU A 33 -3.51 -8.05 17.20
N GLU A 34 -3.02 -7.02 17.87
CA GLU A 34 -3.83 -5.86 18.24
C GLU A 34 -4.01 -4.93 17.04
N PHE A 35 -4.72 -5.40 16.01
CA PHE A 35 -5.11 -4.56 14.88
C PHE A 35 -6.43 -3.84 15.13
N PRO A 36 -6.62 -2.63 14.57
CA PRO A 36 -7.91 -1.97 14.63
C PRO A 36 -8.94 -2.70 13.76
N GLU A 37 -10.12 -2.92 14.32
CA GLU A 37 -11.28 -3.50 13.66
C GLU A 37 -12.19 -2.35 13.20
N ILE A 38 -12.04 -1.95 11.94
CA ILE A 38 -12.67 -0.76 11.34
C ILE A 38 -13.21 -1.08 9.95
N SER A 39 -14.29 -0.42 9.53
CA SER A 39 -14.86 -0.62 8.20
C SER A 39 -14.05 0.13 7.14
N GLU A 40 -14.16 -0.27 5.87
CA GLU A 40 -13.45 0.37 4.76
C GLU A 40 -13.76 1.88 4.68
N ASN A 41 -15.03 2.25 4.87
CA ASN A 41 -15.45 3.65 4.81
C ASN A 41 -14.83 4.49 5.94
N GLU A 42 -14.74 3.93 7.15
CA GLU A 42 -14.08 4.59 8.27
C GLU A 42 -12.58 4.74 8.05
N LEU A 43 -11.94 3.71 7.47
CA LEU A 43 -10.53 3.73 7.10
C LEU A 43 -10.23 4.85 6.09
N VAL A 44 -11.02 4.94 5.02
CA VAL A 44 -10.89 5.98 3.99
C VAL A 44 -11.08 7.38 4.58
N ARG A 45 -12.11 7.58 5.41
CA ARG A 45 -12.34 8.87 6.09
C ARG A 45 -11.19 9.23 7.01
N TYR A 46 -10.69 8.26 7.78
CA TYR A 46 -9.61 8.49 8.73
C TYR A 46 -8.33 8.94 8.03
N PHE A 47 -7.88 8.23 6.99
CA PHE A 47 -6.67 8.63 6.27
C PHE A 47 -6.84 9.92 5.47
N SER A 48 -8.04 10.19 4.95
CA SER A 48 -8.35 11.47 4.30
C SER A 48 -8.30 12.65 5.28
N GLN A 49 -8.71 12.46 6.54
CA GLN A 49 -8.57 13.48 7.58
C GLN A 49 -7.10 13.70 7.95
N ILE A 50 -6.32 12.63 8.10
CA ILE A 50 -4.89 12.73 8.41
C ILE A 50 -4.13 13.43 7.29
N SER A 51 -4.44 13.16 6.02
CA SER A 51 -3.75 13.80 4.91
C SER A 51 -3.91 15.32 4.91
N GLN A 52 -5.06 15.84 5.34
CA GLN A 52 -5.32 17.28 5.47
C GLN A 52 -4.52 17.95 6.59
N LEU A 53 -4.04 17.18 7.58
CA LEU A 53 -3.18 17.68 8.65
C LEU A 53 -1.71 17.78 8.21
N ASN A 54 -1.34 17.22 7.05
CA ASN A 54 0.02 17.23 6.54
C ASN A 54 0.31 18.48 5.71
N PHE A 55 1.46 19.11 5.96
CA PHE A 55 2.02 20.11 5.05
C PHE A 55 2.69 19.38 3.87
N SER A 56 2.24 19.64 2.65
CA SER A 56 2.68 18.92 1.45
C SER A 56 3.09 19.88 0.33
N ILE A 57 4.01 19.42 -0.53
CA ILE A 57 4.46 20.15 -1.72
C ILE A 57 3.36 20.35 -2.76
N ASP A 58 2.35 19.48 -2.77
CA ASP A 58 1.21 19.58 -3.69
C ASP A 58 0.34 20.80 -3.39
N HIS A 59 0.33 21.27 -2.14
CA HIS A 59 -0.53 22.38 -1.70
C HIS A 59 0.24 23.62 -1.29
N ASN A 60 1.55 23.51 -1.03
CA ASN A 60 2.35 24.56 -0.41
C ASN A 60 3.74 24.69 -1.04
N PHE A 61 4.32 25.88 -0.87
CA PHE A 61 5.73 26.10 -1.17
C PHE A 61 6.64 25.46 -0.11
N TYR A 62 7.64 24.68 -0.55
CA TYR A 62 8.45 23.83 0.32
C TYR A 62 9.97 24.08 0.17
N PRO A 63 10.51 25.23 0.64
CA PRO A 63 11.90 25.64 0.38
C PRO A 63 12.92 25.00 1.34
N LEU A 64 13.03 23.67 1.31
CA LEU A 64 14.08 22.96 2.06
C LEU A 64 15.35 22.82 1.22
N GLY A 65 16.42 23.49 1.65
CA GLY A 65 17.76 23.33 1.08
C GLY A 65 18.25 21.88 1.17
N SER A 66 19.07 21.46 0.21
CA SER A 66 19.58 20.08 0.07
C SER A 66 18.55 18.99 -0.27
N CYS A 67 17.26 19.20 -0.02
CA CYS A 67 16.21 18.20 -0.31
C CYS A 67 15.73 18.24 -1.76
N THR A 68 15.93 19.36 -2.48
CA THR A 68 15.43 19.55 -3.86
C THR A 68 13.94 19.20 -3.96
N MET A 69 13.13 19.78 -3.07
CA MET A 69 11.68 19.62 -3.02
C MET A 69 11.03 20.26 -4.26
N LYS A 70 11.07 19.54 -5.38
CA LYS A 70 10.52 19.93 -6.68
C LYS A 70 9.13 19.33 -6.89
N TYR A 71 8.42 19.84 -7.90
CA TYR A 71 7.16 19.24 -8.32
C TYR A 71 7.34 17.75 -8.63
N ASN A 72 6.42 16.94 -8.13
CA ASN A 72 6.28 15.51 -8.42
C ASN A 72 5.19 15.34 -9.49
N PRO A 73 5.54 15.15 -10.78
CA PRO A 73 4.57 14.99 -11.85
C PRO A 73 3.62 13.83 -11.60
N LYS A 74 2.31 14.07 -11.63
CA LYS A 74 1.29 13.02 -11.40
C LYS A 74 1.34 11.90 -12.44
N ILE A 75 1.81 12.20 -13.65
CA ILE A 75 2.09 11.18 -14.68
C ILE A 75 3.12 10.13 -14.21
N ASN A 76 4.04 10.48 -13.30
CA ASN A 76 5.00 9.49 -12.79
C ASN A 76 4.31 8.43 -11.94
N ASP A 77 3.31 8.82 -11.14
CA ASP A 77 2.52 7.89 -10.33
C ASP A 77 1.66 7.00 -11.25
N GLU A 78 1.06 7.60 -12.29
CA GLU A 78 0.31 6.85 -13.30
C GLU A 78 1.19 5.81 -14.02
N VAL A 79 2.36 6.21 -14.51
CA VAL A 79 3.29 5.30 -15.21
C VAL A 79 3.80 4.20 -14.26
N ALA A 80 4.12 4.53 -13.02
CA ALA A 80 4.55 3.55 -12.02
C ALA A 80 3.44 2.53 -11.68
N SER A 81 2.17 2.95 -11.76
CA SER A 81 1.01 2.09 -11.47
C SER A 81 0.61 1.17 -12.62
N ILE A 82 1.21 1.30 -13.80
CA ILE A 82 0.92 0.41 -14.94
C ILE A 82 1.24 -1.03 -14.51
N PRO A 83 0.30 -1.99 -14.63
CA PRO A 83 0.50 -3.39 -14.21
C PRO A 83 1.76 -4.03 -14.79
N ALA A 84 2.09 -3.67 -16.04
CA ALA A 84 3.32 -4.11 -16.70
C ALA A 84 4.60 -3.74 -15.93
N PHE A 85 4.58 -2.69 -15.10
CA PHE A 85 5.67 -2.29 -14.20
C PHE A 85 5.41 -2.67 -12.74
N ALA A 86 4.20 -2.45 -12.22
CA ALA A 86 3.87 -2.62 -10.80
C ALA A 86 3.87 -4.09 -10.35
N ASP A 87 3.49 -5.03 -11.24
CA ASP A 87 3.27 -6.44 -10.90
C ASP A 87 4.45 -7.34 -11.27
N ILE A 88 5.63 -6.76 -11.50
CA ILE A 88 6.85 -7.50 -11.86
C ILE A 88 7.46 -8.15 -10.62
N HIS A 89 7.58 -9.48 -10.63
CA HIS A 89 8.38 -10.17 -9.63
C HIS A 89 9.89 -10.09 -9.99
N PRO A 90 10.79 -9.70 -9.06
CA PRO A 90 12.22 -9.52 -9.37
C PRO A 90 12.93 -10.76 -9.94
N LEU A 91 12.43 -11.97 -9.65
CA LEU A 91 12.98 -13.25 -10.13
C LEU A 91 12.20 -13.87 -11.29
N GLN A 92 11.27 -13.16 -11.93
CA GLN A 92 10.53 -13.72 -13.07
C GLN A 92 11.45 -13.89 -14.30
N PRO A 93 11.17 -14.87 -15.19
CA PRO A 93 11.94 -15.03 -16.41
C PRO A 93 11.95 -13.77 -17.27
N THR A 94 13.09 -13.47 -17.91
CA THR A 94 13.26 -12.27 -18.74
C THR A 94 12.29 -12.18 -19.91
N HIS A 95 11.85 -13.32 -20.46
CA HIS A 95 10.84 -13.36 -21.52
C HIS A 95 9.43 -12.97 -21.04
N GLY A 96 9.16 -13.00 -19.73
CA GLY A 96 7.92 -12.50 -19.13
C GLY A 96 7.90 -10.98 -18.96
N PHE A 97 9.04 -10.31 -19.18
CA PHE A 97 9.15 -8.86 -19.10
C PHE A 97 8.59 -8.20 -20.37
N ARG A 98 7.27 -8.02 -20.41
CA ARG A 98 6.57 -7.38 -21.55
C ARG A 98 6.53 -5.85 -21.50
N ALA A 99 7.07 -5.22 -20.47
CA ALA A 99 6.94 -3.78 -20.27
C ALA A 99 7.78 -2.92 -21.24
N LEU A 100 8.74 -3.53 -21.95
CA LEU A 100 9.67 -2.85 -22.88
C LEU A 100 9.88 -3.61 -24.19
N SER A 101 9.08 -4.64 -24.47
CA SER A 101 9.11 -5.38 -25.74
C SER A 101 7.94 -4.96 -26.63
N ASP A 102 7.99 -3.69 -27.06
CA ASP A 102 7.70 -3.16 -28.41
C ASP A 102 7.71 -1.62 -28.36
#